data_AF-A0A522QFC2-F1
#
_entry.id   AF-A0A522QFC2-F1
#
_cell.length_a   1.000
_cell.length_b   1.000
_cell.length_c   1.000
_cell.angle_alpha   90.00
_cell.angle_beta   90.00
_cell.angle_gamma   90.00
#
_symmetry.space_group_name_H-M   'P 1'
#
loop_
_entity.id
_entity.type
_entity.pdbx_description
1 polymer ?
#
loop_
_entity_poly.entity_id
_entity_poly.type
_entity_poly.pdbx_seq_one_letter_code
_entity_poly.pdbx_strand_id
1 'polypeptide(L)'
;MLYDSLGTFVRALRTAGELVEITAPVDPHLEVAEIADRTMKAGGPALLFTNVRGSTFPLLINQFGTERRMAMAFGADSLEAVRIRVRNALDLQLPKSLSGAFAKLLSLVPLTNAIPRKAAGGSCQDIRMEEPDLTRLPVLTTWPLDGGPFITLPLVFTRDAQTGQQNCGMYRMQVYDARTTGMHWQRHKQGRSHARTWGDRIPVSVAVGASPAVTYAATAPLPPIVDEMALAGFLQGSPVRMVRSLTNDILVPADAEFVLEGYVDNTDLRTEGPFGDHTGVYSLADTYPTFHIEAITHRAQPIFAATLVGKPPMEDAWLGKATERIFLPILQMVLPEVVDMNLPVEGGFHNLAIVSIRKQYPGHAFKVMNALWGLGHMMMLTRALLIVDADVDVQNVRQAAWFALNNVDASRDVMIVPGPVDDLDHSSSYTPALGHKIGIDATRKGADEGYAREWPPDIVMDEDTKAMVDRRWREYGLEGMLERGVADEWSGQRPPRY
;
A
#
# COMPACT_ATOMS: atom_id res chain seq x y z
N MET A 1 -14.21 16.89 8.06
CA MET A 1 -12.85 17.42 7.86
C MET A 1 -11.91 16.24 7.72
N LEU A 2 -11.03 16.25 6.74
CA LEU A 2 -10.02 15.21 6.55
C LEU A 2 -8.83 15.47 7.49
N TYR A 3 -8.07 14.42 7.79
CA TYR A 3 -7.03 14.48 8.82
C TYR A 3 -5.78 15.16 8.26
N ASP A 4 -5.46 16.33 8.80
CA ASP A 4 -4.31 17.16 8.45
C ASP A 4 -3.00 16.73 9.14
N SER A 5 -3.08 15.88 10.17
CA SER A 5 -1.95 15.38 10.95
C SER A 5 -2.23 13.99 11.50
N LEU A 6 -1.19 13.30 11.97
CA LEU A 6 -1.39 12.02 12.65
C LEU A 6 -2.21 12.19 13.94
N GLY A 7 -1.92 13.22 14.72
CA GLY A 7 -2.67 13.53 15.94
C GLY A 7 -4.18 13.73 15.71
N THR A 8 -4.62 14.36 14.61
CA THR A 8 -6.06 14.44 14.27
C THR A 8 -6.65 13.08 13.92
N PHE A 9 -5.90 12.24 13.19
CA PHE A 9 -6.34 10.89 12.87
C PHE A 9 -6.46 10.00 14.10
N VAL A 10 -5.49 10.03 15.02
CA VAL A 10 -5.53 9.29 16.29
C VAL A 10 -6.77 9.65 17.12
N ARG A 11 -7.15 10.94 17.17
CA ARG A 11 -8.40 11.37 17.84
C ARG A 11 -9.65 10.81 17.15
N ALA A 12 -9.65 10.74 15.83
CA ALA A 12 -10.76 10.18 15.07
C ALA A 12 -10.89 8.66 15.29
N LEU A 13 -9.78 7.93 15.28
CA LEU A 13 -9.76 6.50 15.60
C LEU A 13 -10.28 6.25 17.01
N ARG A 14 -9.84 7.04 18.01
CA ARG A 14 -10.36 6.97 19.38
C ARG A 14 -11.86 7.20 19.45
N THR A 15 -12.37 8.21 18.75
CA THR A 15 -13.81 8.54 18.71
C THR A 15 -14.63 7.42 18.05
N ALA A 16 -14.07 6.77 17.03
CA ALA A 16 -14.72 5.69 16.29
C ALA A 16 -14.64 4.32 16.98
N GLY A 17 -13.97 4.20 18.13
CA GLY A 17 -13.73 2.92 18.82
C GLY A 17 -12.69 2.03 18.11
N GLU A 18 -11.87 2.61 17.23
CA GLU A 18 -10.88 1.93 16.39
C GLU A 18 -9.44 2.03 16.95
N LEU A 19 -9.28 2.55 18.16
CA LEU A 19 -7.99 2.73 18.84
C LEU A 19 -8.07 2.23 20.28
N VAL A 20 -7.07 1.47 20.71
CA VAL A 20 -6.84 1.13 22.12
C VAL A 20 -5.53 1.76 22.59
N GLU A 21 -5.61 2.38 23.76
CA GLU A 21 -4.44 2.93 24.44
C GLU A 21 -3.89 1.92 25.44
N ILE A 22 -2.59 1.61 25.33
CA ILE A 22 -1.88 0.64 26.16
C ILE A 22 -0.92 1.41 27.07
N THR A 23 -1.24 1.44 28.36
CA THR A 23 -0.44 2.11 29.39
C THR A 23 0.54 1.18 30.11
N ALA A 24 0.41 -0.13 29.89
CA ALA A 24 1.34 -1.12 30.42
C ALA A 24 2.75 -0.86 29.85
N PRO A 25 3.82 -0.98 30.66
CA PRO A 25 5.19 -0.85 30.16
C PRO A 25 5.50 -1.97 29.16
N VAL A 26 5.94 -1.60 27.96
CA VAL A 26 6.28 -2.55 26.87
C VAL A 26 7.70 -2.33 26.35
N ASP A 27 8.32 -3.40 25.88
CA ASP A 27 9.64 -3.38 25.24
C ASP A 27 9.52 -3.13 23.72
N PRO A 28 10.24 -2.14 23.16
CA PRO A 28 10.28 -1.95 21.70
C PRO A 28 11.00 -3.09 20.97
N HIS A 29 11.76 -3.93 21.68
CA HIS A 29 12.38 -5.13 21.15
C HIS A 29 11.39 -6.31 21.21
N LEU A 30 10.80 -6.66 20.07
CA LEU A 30 9.92 -7.82 19.84
C LEU A 30 8.55 -7.78 20.53
N GLU A 31 8.43 -7.26 21.76
CA GLU A 31 7.17 -7.32 22.54
C GLU A 31 6.05 -6.51 21.87
N VAL A 32 6.32 -5.25 21.50
CA VAL A 32 5.34 -4.44 20.74
C VAL A 32 4.95 -5.10 19.43
N ALA A 33 5.92 -5.70 18.73
CA ALA A 33 5.69 -6.36 17.45
C ALA A 33 4.78 -7.59 17.60
N GLU A 34 4.98 -8.43 18.62
CA GLU A 34 4.13 -9.59 18.89
C GLU A 34 2.69 -9.19 19.25
N ILE A 35 2.52 -8.11 20.04
CA ILE A 35 1.18 -7.58 20.35
C ILE A 35 0.50 -7.08 19.07
N ALA A 36 1.23 -6.35 18.24
CA ALA A 36 0.74 -5.82 16.98
C ALA A 36 0.38 -6.94 15.99
N ASP A 37 1.23 -7.96 15.84
CA ASP A 37 1.02 -9.13 14.96
C ASP A 37 -0.31 -9.84 15.26
N ARG A 38 -0.53 -10.20 16.53
CA ARG A 38 -1.79 -10.84 16.97
C ARG A 38 -2.99 -9.95 16.72
N THR A 39 -2.85 -8.65 16.99
CA THR A 39 -3.93 -7.68 16.82
C THR A 39 -4.28 -7.50 15.34
N MET A 40 -3.29 -7.36 14.46
CA MET A 40 -3.45 -7.22 13.01
C MET A 40 -4.16 -8.45 12.43
N LYS A 41 -3.68 -9.65 12.74
CA LYS A 41 -4.24 -10.92 12.24
C LYS A 41 -5.65 -11.20 12.75
N ALA A 42 -6.02 -10.67 13.91
CA ALA A 42 -7.37 -10.74 14.44
C ALA A 42 -8.32 -9.63 13.90
N GLY A 43 -7.83 -8.72 13.05
CA GLY A 43 -8.60 -7.54 12.61
C GLY A 43 -8.88 -6.54 13.73
N GLY A 44 -8.04 -6.51 14.76
CA GLY A 44 -8.18 -5.67 15.95
C GLY A 44 -7.93 -4.17 15.70
N PRO A 45 -8.01 -3.34 16.76
CA PRO A 45 -7.89 -1.88 16.67
C PRO A 45 -6.45 -1.41 16.41
N ALA A 46 -6.29 -0.13 16.08
CA ALA A 46 -5.00 0.54 16.16
C ALA A 46 -4.52 0.59 17.62
N LEU A 47 -3.21 0.59 17.83
CA LEU A 47 -2.60 0.51 19.16
C LEU A 47 -1.74 1.74 19.43
N LEU A 48 -2.06 2.46 20.51
CA LEU A 48 -1.26 3.58 21.02
C LEU A 48 -0.59 3.17 22.33
N PHE A 49 0.71 2.90 22.28
CA PHE A 49 1.52 2.59 23.46
C PHE A 49 2.03 3.89 24.07
N THR A 50 1.68 4.16 25.33
CA THR A 50 2.10 5.39 26.02
C THR A 50 3.30 5.20 26.95
N ASN A 51 3.74 3.95 27.14
CA ASN A 51 4.84 3.59 28.02
C ASN A 51 5.79 2.58 27.36
N VAL A 52 6.59 3.05 26.40
CA VAL A 52 7.61 2.26 25.71
C VAL A 52 8.94 2.42 26.42
N ARG A 53 9.55 1.30 26.85
CA ARG A 53 10.83 1.34 27.56
C ARG A 53 11.91 2.04 26.74
N GLY A 54 12.67 2.92 27.38
CA GLY A 54 13.77 3.66 26.73
C GLY A 54 13.32 4.92 25.96
N SER A 55 12.02 5.19 25.83
CA SER A 55 11.53 6.40 25.16
C SER A 55 10.49 7.14 25.99
N THR A 56 10.47 8.47 25.87
CA THR A 56 9.42 9.33 26.44
C THR A 56 8.26 9.56 25.46
N PHE A 57 8.38 9.10 24.22
CA PHE A 57 7.41 9.35 23.17
C PHE A 57 6.43 8.19 23.04
N PRO A 58 5.12 8.47 22.90
CA PRO A 58 4.15 7.43 22.60
C PRO A 58 4.36 6.88 21.19
N LEU A 59 4.04 5.60 21.01
CA LEU A 59 4.18 4.86 19.77
C LEU A 59 2.80 4.43 19.25
N LEU A 60 2.50 4.77 18.01
CA LEU A 60 1.31 4.32 17.28
C LEU A 60 1.70 3.25 16.26
N ILE A 61 0.97 2.15 16.26
CA ILE A 61 1.09 1.07 15.26
C ILE A 61 -0.31 0.56 14.88
N ASN A 62 -0.43 -0.11 13.74
CA ASN A 62 -1.69 -0.71 13.27
C ASN A 62 -2.77 0.32 12.89
N GLN A 63 -2.35 1.52 12.50
CA GLN A 63 -3.26 2.63 12.15
C GLN A 63 -4.05 2.37 10.86
N PHE A 64 -3.54 1.53 9.95
CA PHE A 64 -4.18 1.12 8.70
C PHE A 64 -4.66 -0.34 8.70
N GLY A 65 -4.59 -1.06 9.83
CA GLY A 65 -4.78 -2.52 9.87
C GLY A 65 -6.15 -3.11 9.55
N THR A 66 -7.12 -2.31 9.09
CA THR A 66 -8.41 -2.78 8.58
C THR A 66 -8.87 -1.95 7.39
N GLU A 67 -9.74 -2.52 6.54
CA GLU A 67 -10.37 -1.75 5.45
C GLU A 67 -11.02 -0.48 5.98
N ARG A 68 -11.72 -0.60 7.11
CA ARG A 68 -12.42 0.52 7.75
C ARG A 68 -11.46 1.63 8.14
N ARG A 69 -10.33 1.32 8.79
CA ARG A 69 -9.34 2.35 9.15
C ARG A 69 -8.66 2.95 7.92
N MET A 70 -8.42 2.16 6.88
CA MET A 70 -7.88 2.65 5.61
C MET A 70 -8.86 3.58 4.88
N ALA A 71 -10.16 3.25 4.86
CA ALA A 71 -11.20 4.13 4.31
C ALA A 71 -11.35 5.40 5.14
N MET A 72 -11.32 5.27 6.47
CA MET A 72 -11.31 6.41 7.39
C MET A 72 -10.16 7.36 7.08
N ALA A 73 -8.93 6.85 6.87
CA ALA A 73 -7.74 7.64 6.52
C ALA A 73 -7.96 8.57 5.30
N PHE A 74 -8.85 8.20 4.37
CA PHE A 74 -9.24 8.99 3.20
C PHE A 74 -10.56 9.77 3.37
N GLY A 75 -11.11 9.81 4.59
CA GLY A 75 -12.41 10.38 4.89
C GLY A 75 -13.52 9.77 4.03
N ALA A 76 -13.56 8.44 3.96
CA ALA A 76 -14.53 7.66 3.20
C ALA A 76 -15.10 6.50 4.03
N ASP A 77 -16.28 6.01 3.64
CA ASP A 77 -16.94 4.89 4.32
C ASP A 77 -16.39 3.51 3.89
N SER A 78 -15.80 3.44 2.69
CA SER A 78 -15.18 2.23 2.13
C SER A 78 -14.11 2.57 1.10
N LEU A 79 -13.24 1.61 0.77
CA LEU A 79 -12.26 1.80 -0.32
C LEU A 79 -12.95 1.93 -1.69
N GLU A 80 -14.12 1.33 -1.85
CA GLU A 80 -14.94 1.46 -3.04
C GLU A 80 -15.46 2.90 -3.24
N ALA A 81 -15.83 3.59 -2.14
CA ALA A 81 -16.19 5.00 -2.21
C ALA A 81 -14.98 5.88 -2.64
N VAL A 82 -13.76 5.51 -2.24
CA VAL A 82 -12.53 6.19 -2.70
C VAL A 82 -12.30 5.94 -4.18
N ARG A 83 -12.45 4.71 -4.67
CA ARG A 83 -12.38 4.37 -6.10
C ARG A 83 -13.36 5.20 -6.93
N ILE A 84 -14.61 5.32 -6.50
CA ILE A 84 -15.63 6.12 -7.18
C ILE A 84 -15.23 7.60 -7.20
N ARG A 85 -14.70 8.12 -6.08
CA ARG A 85 -14.18 9.50 -6.00
C ARG A 85 -13.06 9.75 -7.02
N VAL A 86 -12.10 8.83 -7.14
CA VAL A 86 -11.02 8.90 -8.13
C VAL A 86 -11.56 8.84 -9.56
N ARG A 87 -12.44 7.88 -9.86
CA ARG A 87 -13.06 7.75 -11.19
C ARG A 87 -13.78 9.03 -11.62
N ASN A 88 -14.60 9.60 -10.74
CA ASN A 88 -15.33 10.84 -11.03
C ASN A 88 -14.38 12.01 -11.30
N ALA A 89 -13.23 12.07 -10.61
CA ALA A 89 -12.20 13.08 -10.84
C ALA A 89 -11.51 12.93 -12.20
N LEU A 90 -11.31 11.70 -12.68
CA LEU A 90 -10.75 11.42 -13.99
C LEU A 90 -11.76 11.71 -15.12
N ASP A 91 -13.03 11.33 -14.95
CA ASP A 91 -14.10 11.59 -15.93
C ASP A 91 -14.33 13.09 -16.16
N LEU A 92 -14.06 13.93 -15.16
CA LEU A 92 -14.14 15.39 -15.28
C LEU A 92 -13.18 15.96 -16.36
N GLN A 93 -12.10 15.23 -16.70
CA GLN A 93 -11.07 15.66 -17.66
C GLN A 93 -11.39 15.32 -19.13
N LEU A 94 -12.45 14.58 -19.44
CA LEU A 94 -12.89 14.30 -20.82
C LEU A 94 -14.19 15.08 -21.13
N PRO A 95 -14.15 16.22 -21.85
CA PRO A 95 -15.36 16.97 -22.16
C PRO A 95 -16.16 16.26 -23.26
N LYS A 96 -17.47 16.08 -23.04
CA LYS A 96 -18.42 15.72 -24.10
C LYS A 96 -19.34 16.88 -24.55
N SER A 97 -19.36 18.04 -23.87
CA SER A 97 -20.08 19.24 -24.36
C SER A 97 -19.69 20.55 -23.63
N LEU A 98 -19.99 21.70 -24.26
CA LEU A 98 -19.73 23.07 -23.77
C LEU A 98 -20.69 23.55 -22.68
N SER A 99 -21.91 23.00 -22.57
CA SER A 99 -22.91 23.40 -21.57
C SER A 99 -22.65 22.82 -20.17
N GLY A 100 -21.82 21.78 -20.04
CA GLY A 100 -21.39 21.21 -18.75
C GLY A 100 -20.29 22.01 -18.03
N ALA A 101 -19.73 23.06 -18.66
CA ALA A 101 -18.56 23.76 -18.15
C ALA A 101 -18.82 24.61 -16.88
N PHE A 102 -20.04 25.13 -16.70
CA PHE A 102 -20.34 26.03 -15.57
C PHE A 102 -20.61 25.26 -14.26
N ALA A 103 -21.30 24.12 -14.33
CA ALA A 103 -21.42 23.18 -13.20
C ALA A 103 -20.07 22.52 -12.84
N LYS A 104 -19.17 22.35 -13.84
CA LYS A 104 -17.80 21.84 -13.67
C LYS A 104 -16.86 22.79 -12.92
N LEU A 105 -17.12 24.10 -12.89
CA LEU A 105 -16.26 25.05 -12.17
C LEU A 105 -16.32 24.82 -10.64
N LEU A 106 -17.49 24.45 -10.12
CA LEU A 106 -17.68 24.06 -8.72
C LEU A 106 -17.08 22.68 -8.41
N SER A 107 -16.93 21.80 -9.42
CA SER A 107 -16.28 20.49 -9.26
C SER A 107 -14.76 20.51 -9.45
N LEU A 108 -14.13 21.68 -9.61
CA LEU A 108 -12.66 21.85 -9.67
C LEU A 108 -12.02 21.98 -8.27
N VAL A 109 -12.83 22.09 -7.21
CA VAL A 109 -12.36 22.10 -5.81
C VAL A 109 -11.43 20.92 -5.47
N PRO A 110 -11.65 19.67 -5.96
CA PRO A 110 -10.72 18.57 -5.70
C PRO A 110 -9.33 18.79 -6.32
N LEU A 111 -9.23 19.52 -7.44
CA LEU A 111 -7.97 19.73 -8.16
C LEU A 111 -7.12 20.87 -7.56
N THR A 112 -7.74 21.91 -6.98
CA THR A 112 -6.99 22.96 -6.27
C THR A 112 -6.37 22.44 -4.96
N ASN A 113 -6.97 21.40 -4.37
CA ASN A 113 -6.45 20.71 -3.20
C ASN A 113 -5.20 19.87 -3.48
N ALA A 114 -4.93 19.54 -4.76
CA ALA A 114 -3.76 18.79 -5.17
C ALA A 114 -2.49 19.66 -5.26
N ILE A 115 -2.56 20.97 -5.08
CA ILE A 115 -1.36 21.83 -5.12
C ILE A 115 -0.85 22.02 -3.68
N PRO A 116 0.31 21.44 -3.29
CA PRO A 116 0.86 21.62 -1.95
C PRO A 116 1.15 23.11 -1.67
N ARG A 117 0.95 23.52 -0.42
CA ARG A 117 1.10 24.92 0.01
C ARG A 117 2.36 25.09 0.84
N LYS A 118 3.19 26.07 0.48
CA LYS A 118 4.32 26.48 1.34
C LYS A 118 3.79 27.18 2.59
N ALA A 119 4.27 26.78 3.75
CA ALA A 119 4.02 27.39 5.04
C ALA A 119 5.27 28.12 5.53
N ALA A 120 5.08 29.21 6.28
CA ALA A 120 6.18 29.96 6.90
C ALA A 120 6.78 29.22 8.12
N GLY A 121 6.02 28.32 8.73
CA GLY A 121 6.41 27.47 9.85
C GLY A 121 5.47 26.28 9.96
N GLY A 122 5.88 25.25 10.68
CA GLY A 122 5.12 24.02 10.90
C GLY A 122 5.26 23.52 12.32
N SER A 123 4.22 22.84 12.82
CA SER A 123 4.27 22.24 14.17
C SER A 123 5.37 21.18 14.30
N CYS A 124 5.82 20.59 13.19
CA CYS A 124 6.97 19.68 13.19
C CYS A 124 8.28 20.34 13.67
N GLN A 125 8.36 21.67 13.70
CA GLN A 125 9.55 22.45 14.09
C GLN A 125 9.42 23.13 15.46
N ASP A 126 8.35 22.83 16.23
CA ASP A 126 8.11 23.45 17.55
C ASP A 126 9.28 23.21 18.52
N ILE A 127 9.85 22.00 18.49
CA ILE A 127 10.96 21.58 19.35
C ILE A 127 12.07 21.01 18.47
N ARG A 128 13.27 21.58 18.59
CA ARG A 128 14.50 20.99 18.07
C ARG A 128 15.22 20.28 19.21
N MET A 129 15.57 19.02 19.03
CA MET A 129 16.41 18.32 20.01
C MET A 129 17.78 18.99 20.08
N GLU A 130 18.24 19.30 21.30
CA GLU A 130 19.55 19.92 21.54
C GLU A 130 20.68 19.06 20.95
N GLU A 131 20.65 17.77 21.26
CA GLU A 131 21.44 16.75 20.59
C GLU A 131 20.49 15.77 19.87
N PRO A 132 20.57 15.63 18.54
CA PRO A 132 19.80 14.61 17.83
C PRO A 132 20.28 13.22 18.26
N ASP A 133 19.33 12.43 18.74
CA ASP A 133 19.60 11.09 19.25
C ASP A 133 18.41 10.16 18.92
N LEU A 134 18.64 9.28 17.95
CA LEU A 134 17.70 8.25 17.52
C LEU A 134 17.38 7.23 18.60
N THR A 135 18.29 6.99 19.56
CA THR A 135 18.09 5.98 20.61
C THR A 135 17.02 6.38 21.61
N ARG A 136 16.61 7.67 21.62
CA ARG A 136 15.51 8.19 22.42
C ARG A 136 14.14 7.99 21.77
N LEU A 137 14.09 7.62 20.49
CA LEU A 137 12.84 7.34 19.76
C LEU A 137 12.42 5.88 20.01
N PRO A 138 11.11 5.57 20.06
CA PRO A 138 10.62 4.21 20.30
C PRO A 138 10.71 3.36 19.02
N VAL A 139 11.90 3.24 18.44
CA VAL A 139 12.17 2.48 17.22
C VAL A 139 12.09 0.99 17.52
N LEU A 140 11.44 0.23 16.64
CA LEU A 140 11.12 -1.18 16.88
C LEU A 140 12.18 -2.12 16.32
N THR A 141 12.49 -3.19 17.06
CA THR A 141 13.03 -4.43 16.47
C THR A 141 11.85 -5.39 16.32
N THR A 142 11.50 -5.74 15.09
CA THR A 142 10.23 -6.39 14.79
C THR A 142 10.28 -7.91 14.87
N TRP A 143 11.37 -8.51 14.39
CA TRP A 143 11.53 -9.96 14.34
C TRP A 143 12.87 -10.41 14.93
N PRO A 144 12.98 -11.66 15.42
CA PRO A 144 14.16 -12.12 16.14
C PRO A 144 15.49 -12.08 15.37
N LEU A 145 15.46 -12.23 14.04
CA LEU A 145 16.66 -12.18 13.20
C LEU A 145 16.87 -10.82 12.52
N ASP A 146 16.10 -9.79 12.88
CA ASP A 146 16.33 -8.45 12.35
C ASP A 146 17.73 -7.95 12.79
N GLY A 147 18.46 -7.33 11.88
CA GLY A 147 19.81 -6.83 12.12
C GLY A 147 19.88 -5.68 13.15
N GLY A 148 18.75 -5.14 13.56
CA GLY A 148 18.66 -4.05 14.54
C GLY A 148 17.25 -3.42 14.60
N PRO A 149 17.12 -2.26 15.26
CA PRO A 149 15.89 -1.47 15.23
C PRO A 149 15.70 -0.74 13.88
N PHE A 150 14.46 -0.68 13.41
CA PHE A 150 14.10 -0.07 12.12
C PHE A 150 13.01 0.99 12.26
N ILE A 151 13.20 2.13 11.58
CA ILE A 151 12.12 3.07 11.30
C ILE A 151 11.34 2.52 10.11
N THR A 152 10.08 2.14 10.32
CA THR A 152 9.30 1.36 9.34
C THR A 152 8.31 2.18 8.50
N LEU A 153 7.89 3.37 8.95
CA LEU A 153 7.10 4.34 8.18
C LEU A 153 7.82 5.67 7.88
N PRO A 154 9.11 5.68 7.48
CA PRO A 154 9.80 6.93 7.16
C PRO A 154 9.34 7.47 5.81
N LEU A 155 8.97 8.74 5.77
CA LEU A 155 8.67 9.47 4.53
C LEU A 155 9.91 10.23 4.12
N VAL A 156 10.67 9.68 3.18
CA VAL A 156 11.97 10.19 2.77
C VAL A 156 11.79 11.17 1.62
N PHE A 157 12.13 12.42 1.89
CA PHE A 157 12.11 13.50 0.92
C PHE A 157 13.51 13.71 0.35
N THR A 158 13.59 13.70 -0.98
CA THR A 158 14.80 13.98 -1.74
C THR A 158 14.50 14.99 -2.83
N ARG A 159 15.52 15.71 -3.28
CA ARG A 159 15.41 16.70 -4.35
C ARG A 159 16.39 16.36 -5.46
N ASP A 160 15.97 16.44 -6.71
CA ASP A 160 16.85 16.28 -7.86
C ASP A 160 17.81 17.47 -7.99
N ALA A 161 19.10 17.22 -8.21
CA ALA A 161 20.12 18.28 -8.25
C ALA A 161 19.99 19.20 -9.48
N GLN A 162 19.44 18.69 -10.59
CA GLN A 162 19.41 19.40 -11.88
C GLN A 162 18.10 20.16 -12.07
N THR A 163 16.98 19.48 -11.81
CA THR A 163 15.63 20.02 -12.01
C THR A 163 15.08 20.70 -10.77
N GLY A 164 15.61 20.37 -9.59
CA GLY A 164 15.08 20.82 -8.31
C GLY A 164 13.74 20.20 -7.94
N GLN A 165 13.25 19.22 -8.71
CA GLN A 165 12.01 18.49 -8.42
C GLN A 165 12.18 17.65 -7.15
N GLN A 166 11.16 17.62 -6.30
CA GLN A 166 11.16 16.84 -5.07
C GLN A 166 10.40 15.53 -5.26
N ASN A 167 10.82 14.49 -4.55
CA ASN A 167 10.12 13.21 -4.47
C ASN A 167 9.94 12.81 -3.00
N CYS A 168 8.81 12.16 -2.69
CA CYS A 168 8.59 11.48 -1.43
C CYS A 168 8.50 9.97 -1.67
N GLY A 169 9.29 9.19 -0.94
CA GLY A 169 9.18 7.73 -0.96
C GLY A 169 9.31 7.13 0.42
N MET A 170 8.77 5.92 0.60
CA MET A 170 8.91 5.18 1.85
C MET A 170 10.00 4.12 1.73
N TYR A 171 11.04 4.23 2.57
CA TYR A 171 12.19 3.31 2.57
C TYR A 171 12.60 3.00 4.00
N ARG A 172 12.55 1.73 4.44
CA ARG A 172 12.94 1.37 5.80
C ARG A 172 14.36 1.84 6.13
N MET A 173 14.56 2.26 7.39
CA MET A 173 15.85 2.79 7.86
C MET A 173 16.31 2.02 9.10
N GLN A 174 17.35 1.21 8.97
CA GLN A 174 17.98 0.55 10.10
C GLN A 174 18.75 1.57 10.93
N VAL A 175 18.52 1.63 12.24
CA VAL A 175 19.26 2.50 13.14
C VAL A 175 20.55 1.78 13.58
N TYR A 176 21.70 2.39 13.34
CA TYR A 176 23.00 1.85 13.75
C TYR A 176 23.48 2.43 15.07
N ASP A 177 23.26 3.72 15.28
CA ASP A 177 23.66 4.48 16.46
C ASP A 177 22.75 5.71 16.64
N ALA A 178 23.10 6.63 17.55
CA ALA A 178 22.32 7.82 17.84
C ALA A 178 22.12 8.76 16.64
N ARG A 179 22.96 8.69 15.60
CA ARG A 179 23.00 9.69 14.51
C ARG A 179 23.01 9.09 13.11
N THR A 180 23.08 7.77 12.97
CA THR A 180 23.18 7.15 11.65
C THR A 180 22.15 6.05 11.43
N THR A 181 21.64 6.01 10.20
CA THR A 181 20.78 4.93 9.72
C THR A 181 21.22 4.41 8.35
N GLY A 182 20.86 3.17 8.02
CA GLY A 182 20.88 2.70 6.64
C GLY A 182 19.79 3.39 5.82
N MET A 183 20.07 3.66 4.54
CA MET A 183 19.10 4.18 3.57
C MET A 183 18.85 3.16 2.47
N HIS A 184 17.81 2.33 2.62
CA HIS A 184 17.49 1.24 1.70
C HIS A 184 16.76 1.76 0.44
N TRP A 185 17.48 2.47 -0.44
CA TRP A 185 16.96 2.84 -1.75
C TRP A 185 17.12 1.70 -2.76
N GLN A 186 16.01 1.03 -3.07
CA GLN A 186 15.94 0.06 -4.16
C GLN A 186 16.32 0.68 -5.52
N ARG A 187 16.81 -0.15 -6.44
CA ARG A 187 17.47 0.27 -7.69
C ARG A 187 16.60 1.13 -8.60
N HIS A 188 15.30 0.86 -8.61
CA HIS A 188 14.33 1.47 -9.51
C HIS A 188 13.62 2.70 -8.90
N LYS A 189 13.90 3.05 -7.64
CA LYS A 189 13.20 4.13 -6.92
C LYS A 189 13.82 5.50 -7.20
N GLN A 190 12.98 6.53 -7.19
CA GLN A 190 13.34 7.92 -7.48
C GLN A 190 14.46 8.44 -6.57
N GLY A 191 14.45 8.09 -5.27
CA GLY A 191 15.51 8.46 -4.33
C GLY A 191 16.90 8.00 -4.80
N ARG A 192 17.01 6.78 -5.35
CA ARG A 192 18.26 6.26 -5.92
C ARG A 192 18.69 7.02 -7.18
N SER A 193 17.72 7.43 -8.00
CA SER A 193 17.98 8.26 -9.18
C SER A 193 18.56 9.62 -8.77
N HIS A 194 17.93 10.31 -7.81
CA HIS A 194 18.43 11.59 -7.30
C HIS A 194 19.83 11.45 -6.70
N ALA A 195 20.10 10.40 -5.93
CA ALA A 195 21.42 10.13 -5.35
C ALA A 195 22.53 10.11 -6.41
N ARG A 196 22.27 9.52 -7.59
CA ARG A 196 23.23 9.48 -8.71
C ARG A 196 23.50 10.86 -9.30
N THR A 197 22.54 11.79 -9.24
CA THR A 197 22.71 13.16 -9.76
C THR A 197 23.50 14.07 -8.81
N TRP A 198 23.47 13.80 -7.51
CA TRP A 198 24.18 14.58 -6.48
C TRP A 198 25.65 14.19 -6.30
N GLY A 199 26.04 12.97 -6.66
CA GLY A 199 27.40 12.46 -6.45
C GLY A 199 27.55 11.84 -5.06
N ASP A 200 28.55 12.28 -4.28
CA ASP A 200 28.91 11.62 -3.01
C ASP A 200 27.91 11.90 -1.88
N ARG A 201 27.34 13.11 -1.81
CA ARG A 201 26.43 13.50 -0.72
C ARG A 201 25.16 14.13 -1.25
N ILE A 202 24.03 13.62 -0.77
CA ILE A 202 22.69 14.11 -1.10
C ILE A 202 22.00 14.59 0.19
N PRO A 203 21.52 15.85 0.25
CA PRO A 203 20.66 16.30 1.34
C PRO A 203 19.37 15.47 1.39
N VAL A 204 18.96 15.04 2.58
CA VAL A 204 17.75 14.24 2.80
C VAL A 204 17.02 14.73 4.05
N SER A 205 15.70 14.80 3.98
CA SER A 205 14.85 15.00 5.15
C SER A 205 13.82 13.88 5.23
N VAL A 206 13.58 13.36 6.43
CA VAL A 206 12.68 12.23 6.67
C VAL A 206 11.60 12.66 7.65
N ALA A 207 10.34 12.58 7.24
CA ALA A 207 9.22 12.80 8.15
C ALA A 207 8.72 11.46 8.72
N VAL A 208 8.43 11.41 10.02
CA VAL A 208 7.76 10.28 10.67
C VAL A 208 6.47 10.78 11.30
N GLY A 209 5.36 10.09 11.02
CA GLY A 209 4.03 10.49 11.46
C GLY A 209 3.49 11.72 10.73
N ALA A 210 3.19 11.62 9.43
CA ALA A 210 2.45 12.66 8.71
C ALA A 210 0.94 12.40 8.77
N SER A 211 0.14 13.19 8.04
CA SER A 211 -1.25 12.82 7.82
C SER A 211 -1.35 11.44 7.16
N PRO A 212 -2.40 10.65 7.45
CA PRO A 212 -2.51 9.29 6.94
C PRO A 212 -2.51 9.23 5.40
N ALA A 213 -3.07 10.23 4.73
CA ALA A 213 -3.04 10.34 3.27
C ALA A 213 -1.62 10.60 2.72
N VAL A 214 -0.82 11.42 3.42
CA VAL A 214 0.59 11.66 3.05
C VAL A 214 1.42 10.40 3.25
N THR A 215 1.22 9.68 4.36
CA THR A 215 1.89 8.39 4.61
C THR A 215 1.56 7.37 3.52
N TYR A 216 0.29 7.23 3.15
CA TYR A 216 -0.10 6.36 2.04
C TYR A 216 0.50 6.81 0.70
N ALA A 217 0.44 8.11 0.38
CA ALA A 217 0.90 8.62 -0.91
C ALA A 217 2.39 8.34 -1.17
N ALA A 218 3.23 8.30 -0.14
CA ALA A 218 4.64 7.93 -0.25
C ALA A 218 4.88 6.45 -0.65
N THR A 219 3.86 5.60 -0.55
CA THR A 219 3.90 4.19 -0.99
C THR A 219 3.27 3.98 -2.37
N ALA A 220 2.51 4.96 -2.87
CA ALA A 220 1.71 4.82 -4.07
C ALA A 220 2.61 4.70 -5.32
N PRO A 221 2.33 3.75 -6.24
CA PRO A 221 3.13 3.56 -7.46
C PRO A 221 2.78 4.60 -8.53
N LEU A 222 3.12 5.86 -8.28
CA LEU A 222 2.79 6.97 -9.15
C LEU A 222 3.68 7.05 -10.40
N PRO A 223 3.14 7.50 -11.55
CA PRO A 223 3.96 7.95 -12.67
C PRO A 223 4.88 9.09 -12.24
N PRO A 224 6.10 9.22 -12.83
CA PRO A 224 7.04 10.29 -12.47
C PRO A 224 6.51 11.73 -12.62
N ILE A 225 5.45 11.92 -13.41
CA ILE A 225 4.80 13.22 -13.64
C ILE A 225 3.81 13.62 -12.53
N VAL A 226 3.43 12.69 -11.65
CA VAL A 226 2.47 12.94 -10.56
C VAL A 226 3.22 13.04 -9.24
N ASP A 227 3.06 14.18 -8.56
CA ASP A 227 3.66 14.44 -7.26
C ASP A 227 2.90 13.72 -6.12
N GLU A 228 3.62 13.11 -5.18
CA GLU A 228 3.01 12.38 -4.07
C GLU A 228 2.17 13.29 -3.16
N MET A 229 2.61 14.53 -2.91
CA MET A 229 1.87 15.48 -2.08
C MET A 229 0.60 15.96 -2.78
N ALA A 230 0.60 15.99 -4.12
CA ALA A 230 -0.60 16.25 -4.90
C ALA A 230 -1.64 15.14 -4.77
N LEU A 231 -1.21 13.86 -4.85
CA LEU A 231 -2.09 12.73 -4.58
C LEU A 231 -2.63 12.80 -3.14
N ALA A 232 -1.77 13.02 -2.15
CA ALA A 232 -2.17 13.13 -0.76
C ALA A 232 -3.20 14.25 -0.57
N GLY A 233 -2.97 15.43 -1.16
CA GLY A 233 -3.86 16.59 -1.10
C GLY A 233 -5.23 16.31 -1.72
N PHE A 234 -5.27 15.58 -2.83
CA PHE A 234 -6.50 15.10 -3.45
C PHE A 234 -7.27 14.12 -2.55
N LEU A 235 -6.58 13.09 -2.04
CA LEU A 235 -7.19 12.05 -1.21
C LEU A 235 -7.71 12.61 0.11
N GLN A 236 -6.95 13.49 0.76
CA GLN A 236 -7.34 14.19 1.99
C GLN A 236 -8.18 15.45 1.72
N GLY A 237 -8.59 15.72 0.47
CA GLY A 237 -9.43 16.86 0.10
C GLY A 237 -9.00 18.24 0.63
N SER A 238 -7.70 18.42 0.89
CA SER A 238 -7.11 19.69 1.32
C SER A 238 -5.60 19.71 1.02
N PRO A 239 -5.01 20.86 0.64
CA PRO A 239 -3.59 20.94 0.32
C PRO A 239 -2.68 20.50 1.46
N VAL A 240 -1.66 19.70 1.14
CA VAL A 240 -0.58 19.41 2.08
C VAL A 240 0.21 20.68 2.35
N ARG A 241 0.33 21.06 3.62
CA ARG A 241 1.18 22.17 4.04
C ARG A 241 2.61 21.68 4.14
N MET A 242 3.53 22.38 3.49
CA MET A 242 4.93 22.03 3.40
C MET A 242 5.79 23.16 3.98
N VAL A 243 6.76 22.83 4.82
CA VAL A 243 7.72 23.77 5.42
C VAL A 243 9.15 23.38 5.03
N ARG A 244 10.03 24.36 4.91
CA ARG A 244 11.46 24.11 4.64
C ARG A 244 12.13 23.55 5.88
N SER A 245 12.90 22.48 5.71
CA SER A 245 13.78 21.91 6.74
C SER A 245 14.73 22.98 7.33
N LEU A 246 15.20 22.75 8.55
CA LEU A 246 16.10 23.69 9.24
C LEU A 246 17.55 23.62 8.74
N THR A 247 18.05 22.44 8.35
CA THR A 247 19.45 22.23 7.93
C THR A 247 19.64 22.23 6.41
N ASN A 248 18.57 22.09 5.64
CA ASN A 248 18.63 21.99 4.18
C ASN A 248 17.39 22.58 3.48
N ASP A 249 17.41 22.62 2.14
CA ASP A 249 16.37 23.25 1.30
C ASP A 249 15.15 22.36 0.98
N ILE A 250 15.04 21.19 1.61
CA ILE A 250 13.96 20.25 1.34
C ILE A 250 12.68 20.72 2.04
N LEU A 251 11.55 20.55 1.36
CA LEU A 251 10.23 20.81 1.93
C LEU A 251 9.66 19.52 2.53
N VAL A 252 9.23 19.56 3.78
CA VAL A 252 8.61 18.45 4.51
C VAL A 252 7.19 18.83 4.97
N PRO A 253 6.30 17.86 5.27
CA PRO A 253 4.98 18.17 5.80
C PRO A 253 5.07 18.97 7.10
N ALA A 254 4.44 20.15 7.12
CA ALA A 254 4.48 21.10 8.24
C ALA A 254 3.82 20.55 9.51
N ASP A 255 3.01 19.50 9.37
CA ASP A 255 2.21 18.88 10.42
C ASP A 255 2.70 17.46 10.78
N ALA A 256 3.91 17.09 10.35
CA ALA A 256 4.56 15.85 10.74
C ALA A 256 4.86 15.81 12.26
N GLU A 257 4.84 14.62 12.84
CA GLU A 257 5.15 14.42 14.26
C GLU A 257 6.64 14.60 14.54
N PHE A 258 7.50 14.02 13.68
CA PHE A 258 8.96 14.17 13.70
C PHE A 258 9.52 14.46 12.31
N VAL A 259 10.62 15.20 12.24
CA VAL A 259 11.45 15.38 11.04
C VAL A 259 12.92 15.13 11.40
N LEU A 260 13.55 14.19 10.70
CA LEU A 260 14.98 13.88 10.77
C LEU A 260 15.66 14.53 9.57
N GLU A 261 16.64 15.40 9.80
CA GLU A 261 17.30 16.18 8.75
C GLU A 261 18.79 15.87 8.70
N GLY A 262 19.34 15.78 7.49
CA GLY A 262 20.77 15.59 7.29
C GLY A 262 21.13 15.27 5.84
N TYR A 263 22.04 14.31 5.65
CA TYR A 263 22.49 13.90 4.32
C TYR A 263 22.76 12.40 4.24
N VAL A 264 22.57 11.82 3.06
CA VAL A 264 23.05 10.46 2.75
C VAL A 264 24.43 10.56 2.11
N ASP A 265 25.37 9.79 2.62
CA ASP A 265 26.71 9.65 2.08
C ASP A 265 26.77 8.35 1.25
N ASN A 266 26.93 8.50 -0.07
CA ASN A 266 26.99 7.37 -1.01
C ASN A 266 28.31 6.59 -0.92
N THR A 267 29.31 7.10 -0.20
CA THR A 267 30.61 6.45 0.00
C THR A 267 30.69 5.71 1.33
N ASP A 268 29.93 6.13 2.34
CA ASP A 268 29.77 5.42 3.62
C ASP A 268 28.70 4.33 3.49
N LEU A 269 29.14 3.13 3.09
CA LEU A 269 28.29 1.96 2.96
C LEU A 269 28.37 1.10 4.22
N ARG A 270 27.20 0.77 4.79
CA ARG A 270 27.08 -0.11 5.95
C ARG A 270 26.12 -1.26 5.67
N THR A 271 26.30 -2.37 6.37
CA THR A 271 25.43 -3.53 6.26
C THR A 271 24.07 -3.24 6.89
N GLU A 272 23.02 -3.31 6.08
CA GLU A 272 21.62 -3.34 6.53
C GLU A 272 21.12 -4.79 6.57
N GLY A 273 20.18 -5.07 7.47
CA GLY A 273 19.51 -6.35 7.58
C GLY A 273 20.32 -7.42 8.32
N PRO A 274 19.84 -8.68 8.35
CA PRO A 274 18.59 -9.16 7.73
C PRO A 274 17.34 -8.44 8.25
N PHE A 275 16.23 -8.51 7.51
CA PHE A 275 14.98 -7.85 7.92
C PHE A 275 13.77 -8.71 7.53
N GLY A 276 12.86 -8.97 8.46
CA GLY A 276 11.62 -9.70 8.17
C GLY A 276 10.70 -8.90 7.25
N ASP A 277 10.49 -9.38 6.02
CA ASP A 277 9.82 -8.62 4.97
C ASP A 277 8.35 -9.02 4.77
N HIS A 278 7.62 -8.20 4.00
CA HIS A 278 6.20 -8.42 3.66
C HIS A 278 5.94 -9.74 2.88
N THR A 279 6.99 -10.36 2.34
CA THR A 279 6.94 -11.70 1.73
C THR A 279 6.81 -12.82 2.77
N GLY A 280 6.97 -12.51 4.05
CA GLY A 280 6.94 -13.47 5.16
C GLY A 280 8.25 -14.21 5.36
N VAL A 281 9.34 -13.78 4.70
CA VAL A 281 10.71 -14.31 4.89
C VAL A 281 11.67 -13.16 5.18
N TYR A 282 12.87 -13.49 5.65
CA TYR A 282 13.92 -12.51 5.87
C TYR A 282 14.57 -12.11 4.55
N SER A 283 14.55 -10.82 4.27
CA SER A 283 15.46 -10.20 3.31
C SER A 283 16.89 -10.31 3.84
N LEU A 284 17.81 -10.73 2.96
CA LEU A 284 19.21 -10.93 3.33
C LEU A 284 19.89 -9.59 3.61
N ALA A 285 20.99 -9.65 4.36
CA ALA A 285 21.81 -8.48 4.60
C ALA A 285 22.54 -8.04 3.31
N ASP A 286 22.57 -6.74 3.06
CA ASP A 286 23.30 -6.13 1.94
C ASP A 286 23.84 -4.74 2.37
N THR A 287 24.69 -4.14 1.55
CA THR A 287 25.32 -2.85 1.81
C THR A 287 24.51 -1.70 1.23
N TYR A 288 24.21 -0.71 2.08
CA TYR A 288 23.46 0.48 1.69
C TYR A 288 24.17 1.77 2.14
N PRO A 289 23.94 2.89 1.44
CA PRO A 289 24.38 4.21 1.87
C PRO A 289 23.89 4.57 3.27
N THR A 290 24.71 5.32 4.00
CA THR A 290 24.39 5.73 5.36
C THR A 290 23.79 7.14 5.36
N PHE A 291 22.65 7.30 6.02
CA PHE A 291 22.06 8.60 6.35
C PHE A 291 22.65 9.11 7.66
N HIS A 292 23.21 10.32 7.62
CA HIS A 292 23.82 11.02 8.75
C HIS A 292 22.87 12.13 9.21
N ILE A 293 22.44 12.07 10.46
CA ILE A 293 21.49 13.02 11.05
C ILE A 293 22.21 14.22 11.65
N GLU A 294 21.78 15.39 11.24
CA GLU A 294 22.25 16.69 11.72
C GLU A 294 21.27 17.34 12.70
N ALA A 295 19.96 17.11 12.50
CA ALA A 295 18.92 17.62 13.38
C ALA A 295 17.72 16.66 13.46
N ILE A 296 17.10 16.63 14.63
CA ILE A 296 15.77 16.04 14.83
C ILE A 296 14.87 17.14 15.38
N THR A 297 13.78 17.38 14.68
CA THR A 297 12.71 18.29 15.12
C THR A 297 11.43 17.51 15.31
N HIS A 298 10.59 17.97 16.25
CA HIS A 298 9.30 17.37 16.50
C HIS A 298 8.32 18.39 17.05
N ARG A 299 7.03 18.06 16.95
CA ARG A 299 5.96 18.85 17.57
C ARG A 299 5.96 18.72 19.08
N ALA A 300 5.24 19.59 19.78
CA ALA A 300 5.22 19.60 21.26
C ALA A 300 4.75 18.29 21.93
N GLN A 301 3.77 17.59 21.34
CA GLN A 301 3.24 16.32 21.84
C GLN A 301 3.27 15.28 20.71
N PRO A 302 4.47 14.76 20.38
CA PRO A 302 4.64 13.97 19.18
C PRO A 302 4.21 12.52 19.41
N ILE A 303 3.74 11.86 18.36
CA ILE A 303 3.42 10.44 18.32
C ILE A 303 4.33 9.79 17.28
N PHE A 304 5.12 8.80 17.71
CA PHE A 304 5.98 8.08 16.79
C PHE A 304 5.14 7.05 16.03
N ALA A 305 5.12 7.14 14.70
CA ALA A 305 4.38 6.21 13.86
C ALA A 305 5.27 5.05 13.41
N ALA A 306 4.82 3.83 13.65
CA ALA A 306 5.43 2.62 13.14
C ALA A 306 4.39 1.70 12.50
N THR A 307 4.90 0.70 11.80
CA THR A 307 4.16 -0.42 11.23
C THR A 307 4.96 -1.70 11.44
N LEU A 308 4.29 -2.83 11.30
CA LEU A 308 4.89 -4.16 11.23
C LEU A 308 4.65 -4.72 9.84
N VAL A 309 5.68 -5.28 9.24
CA VAL A 309 5.58 -6.11 8.03
C VAL A 309 6.07 -7.51 8.35
N GLY A 310 5.61 -8.50 7.60
CA GLY A 310 5.93 -9.90 7.84
C GLY A 310 4.98 -10.78 7.05
N LYS A 311 4.74 -12.01 7.53
CA LYS A 311 3.81 -12.91 6.87
C LYS A 311 2.39 -12.31 6.87
N PRO A 312 1.76 -12.09 5.70
CA PRO A 312 0.46 -11.43 5.61
C PRO A 312 -0.66 -12.26 6.27
N PRO A 313 -1.77 -11.63 6.69
CA PRO A 313 -2.06 -10.20 6.57
C PRO A 313 -1.40 -9.36 7.67
N MET A 314 -0.87 -8.19 7.28
CA MET A 314 -0.34 -7.14 8.16
C MET A 314 -0.94 -5.79 7.76
N GLU A 315 -0.49 -4.70 8.36
CA GLU A 315 -1.00 -3.34 8.07
C GLU A 315 -0.80 -2.91 6.61
N ASP A 316 0.29 -3.35 5.98
CA ASP A 316 0.57 -3.16 4.56
C ASP A 316 -0.48 -3.78 3.63
N ALA A 317 -1.29 -4.73 4.13
CA ALA A 317 -2.35 -5.35 3.36
C ALA A 317 -3.40 -4.35 2.90
N TRP A 318 -3.78 -3.44 3.79
CA TRP A 318 -4.81 -2.45 3.48
C TRP A 318 -4.25 -1.29 2.69
N LEU A 319 -2.95 -0.99 2.81
CA LEU A 319 -2.26 -0.07 1.90
C LEU A 319 -2.24 -0.63 0.47
N GLY A 320 -1.95 -1.92 0.32
CA GLY A 320 -2.02 -2.62 -0.97
C GLY A 320 -3.43 -2.63 -1.55
N LYS A 321 -4.45 -2.92 -0.72
CA LYS A 321 -5.86 -2.88 -1.13
C LYS A 321 -6.35 -1.48 -1.49
N ALA A 322 -5.90 -0.45 -0.79
CA ALA A 322 -6.16 0.93 -1.18
C ALA A 322 -5.54 1.24 -2.56
N THR A 323 -4.30 0.81 -2.79
CA THR A 323 -3.60 0.95 -4.08
C THR A 323 -4.38 0.29 -5.21
N GLU A 324 -4.79 -0.96 -5.03
CA GLU A 324 -5.63 -1.71 -5.98
C GLU A 324 -6.87 -0.89 -6.40
N ARG A 325 -7.61 -0.34 -5.43
CA ARG A 325 -8.86 0.39 -5.72
C ARG A 325 -8.64 1.80 -6.24
N ILE A 326 -7.62 2.52 -5.77
CA ILE A 326 -7.31 3.87 -6.23
C ILE A 326 -6.79 3.86 -7.67
N PHE A 327 -5.98 2.87 -8.05
CA PHE A 327 -5.36 2.82 -9.38
C PHE A 327 -6.21 2.13 -10.45
N LEU A 328 -7.18 1.29 -10.08
CA LEU A 328 -8.05 0.61 -11.05
C LEU A 328 -8.72 1.56 -12.07
N PRO A 329 -9.30 2.72 -11.70
CA PRO A 329 -9.85 3.66 -12.68
C PRO A 329 -8.80 4.18 -13.68
N ILE A 330 -7.57 4.43 -13.24
CA ILE A 330 -6.46 4.86 -14.10
C ILE A 330 -6.08 3.73 -15.06
N LEU A 331 -5.98 2.50 -14.55
CA LEU A 331 -5.70 1.32 -15.35
C LEU A 331 -6.76 1.13 -16.44
N GLN A 332 -8.03 1.33 -16.12
CA GLN A 332 -9.15 1.21 -17.06
C GLN A 332 -9.16 2.28 -18.15
N MET A 333 -8.52 3.43 -17.93
CA MET A 333 -8.32 4.41 -19.02
C MET A 333 -7.30 3.90 -20.05
N VAL A 334 -6.29 3.16 -19.61
CA VAL A 334 -5.23 2.62 -20.47
C VAL A 334 -5.63 1.27 -21.08
N LEU A 335 -6.33 0.44 -20.32
CA LEU A 335 -6.83 -0.88 -20.69
C LEU A 335 -8.35 -0.96 -20.43
N PRO A 336 -9.20 -0.40 -21.32
CA PRO A 336 -10.66 -0.36 -21.15
C PRO A 336 -11.34 -1.72 -21.03
N GLU A 337 -10.68 -2.78 -21.47
CA GLU A 337 -11.11 -4.16 -21.33
C GLU A 337 -11.05 -4.67 -19.88
N VAL A 338 -10.23 -4.07 -19.01
CA VAL A 338 -10.12 -4.45 -17.60
C VAL A 338 -11.40 -4.09 -16.85
N VAL A 339 -11.99 -5.07 -16.17
CA VAL A 339 -13.23 -4.91 -15.40
C VAL A 339 -12.91 -4.66 -13.94
N ASP A 340 -12.14 -5.55 -13.33
CA ASP A 340 -11.66 -5.43 -11.95
C ASP A 340 -10.27 -6.06 -11.81
N MET A 341 -9.59 -5.77 -10.70
CA MET A 341 -8.32 -6.38 -10.32
C MET A 341 -8.26 -6.67 -8.83
N ASN A 342 -7.55 -7.73 -8.46
CA ASN A 342 -7.24 -8.08 -7.08
C ASN A 342 -5.73 -8.32 -6.92
N LEU A 343 -5.14 -7.67 -5.92
CA LEU A 343 -3.80 -7.94 -5.37
C LEU A 343 -3.97 -8.72 -4.05
N PRO A 344 -4.12 -10.06 -4.11
CA PRO A 344 -4.40 -10.87 -2.93
C PRO A 344 -3.27 -10.80 -1.88
N VAL A 345 -3.67 -10.84 -0.60
CA VAL A 345 -2.74 -10.87 0.54
C VAL A 345 -1.86 -12.11 0.49
N GLU A 346 -2.41 -13.23 0.01
CA GLU A 346 -1.70 -14.51 -0.17
C GLU A 346 -0.59 -14.41 -1.22
N GLY A 347 -0.73 -13.46 -2.16
CA GLY A 347 0.26 -13.15 -3.18
C GLY A 347 1.29 -12.09 -2.77
N GLY A 348 1.33 -11.68 -1.49
CA GLY A 348 2.20 -10.57 -1.05
C GLY A 348 1.94 -9.28 -1.82
N PHE A 349 0.70 -9.05 -2.26
CA PHE A 349 0.21 -7.93 -3.08
C PHE A 349 0.76 -7.91 -4.50
N HIS A 350 2.06 -7.68 -4.65
CA HIS A 350 2.64 -7.51 -5.97
C HIS A 350 3.11 -8.82 -6.58
N ASN A 351 3.28 -9.94 -5.85
CA ASN A 351 3.74 -11.18 -6.53
C ASN A 351 2.64 -11.84 -7.38
N LEU A 352 1.37 -11.62 -7.06
CA LEU A 352 0.23 -12.11 -7.85
C LEU A 352 -0.78 -10.99 -8.05
N ALA A 353 -1.19 -10.76 -9.29
CA ALA A 353 -2.39 -9.98 -9.59
C ALA A 353 -3.40 -10.85 -10.36
N ILE A 354 -4.65 -10.79 -9.95
CA ILE A 354 -5.79 -11.44 -10.61
C ILE A 354 -6.59 -10.34 -11.28
N VAL A 355 -6.81 -10.43 -12.60
CA VAL A 355 -7.45 -9.37 -13.39
C VAL A 355 -8.58 -9.96 -14.21
N SER A 356 -9.79 -9.40 -14.10
CA SER A 356 -10.91 -9.78 -14.94
C SER A 356 -11.00 -8.87 -16.16
N ILE A 357 -11.27 -9.46 -17.33
CA ILE A 357 -11.35 -8.72 -18.59
C ILE A 357 -12.62 -9.03 -19.36
N ARG A 358 -13.14 -8.03 -20.09
CA ARG A 358 -14.10 -8.25 -21.18
C ARG A 358 -13.33 -8.73 -22.41
N LYS A 359 -13.14 -10.05 -22.51
CA LYS A 359 -12.51 -10.68 -23.67
C LYS A 359 -13.33 -10.41 -24.93
N GLN A 360 -12.64 -10.14 -26.04
CA GLN A 360 -13.26 -9.77 -27.32
C GLN A 360 -12.68 -10.53 -28.51
N TYR A 361 -11.45 -11.05 -28.40
CA TYR A 361 -10.76 -11.74 -29.47
C TYR A 361 -9.72 -12.74 -28.89
N PRO A 362 -9.26 -13.71 -29.70
CA PRO A 362 -8.22 -14.66 -29.32
C PRO A 362 -6.94 -13.98 -28.84
N GLY A 363 -6.35 -14.47 -27.76
CA GLY A 363 -5.09 -13.94 -27.21
C GLY A 363 -5.21 -12.55 -26.54
N HIS A 364 -6.42 -12.03 -26.34
CA HIS A 364 -6.65 -10.76 -25.65
C HIS A 364 -6.03 -10.74 -24.24
N ALA A 365 -6.06 -11.87 -23.52
CA ALA A 365 -5.43 -12.01 -22.21
C ALA A 365 -3.91 -11.77 -22.27
N PHE A 366 -3.20 -12.32 -23.26
CA PHE A 366 -1.76 -12.08 -23.43
C PHE A 366 -1.44 -10.63 -23.75
N LYS A 367 -2.29 -9.94 -24.53
CA LYS A 367 -2.16 -8.49 -24.77
C LYS A 367 -2.26 -7.71 -23.46
N VAL A 368 -3.23 -8.05 -22.60
CA VAL A 368 -3.39 -7.42 -21.28
C VAL A 368 -2.19 -7.71 -20.38
N MET A 369 -1.68 -8.95 -20.33
CA MET A 369 -0.50 -9.30 -19.54
C MET A 369 0.73 -8.48 -19.93
N ASN A 370 1.04 -8.41 -21.23
CA ASN A 370 2.17 -7.64 -21.73
C ASN A 370 2.02 -6.15 -21.45
N ALA A 371 0.80 -5.61 -21.59
CA ALA A 371 0.53 -4.22 -21.25
C ALA A 371 0.76 -3.96 -19.76
N LEU A 372 0.19 -4.78 -18.86
CA LEU A 372 0.35 -4.65 -17.41
C LEU A 372 1.82 -4.66 -17.00
N TRP A 373 2.61 -5.62 -17.47
CA TRP A 373 4.06 -5.64 -17.18
C TRP A 373 4.82 -4.44 -17.77
N GLY A 374 4.28 -3.79 -18.80
CA GLY A 374 4.82 -2.56 -19.38
C GLY A 374 4.47 -1.26 -18.63
N LEU A 375 3.52 -1.26 -17.69
CA LEU A 375 3.03 -0.05 -17.00
C LEU A 375 3.93 0.44 -15.85
N GLY A 376 5.25 0.32 -15.98
CA GLY A 376 6.23 0.85 -15.02
C GLY A 376 5.92 0.47 -13.56
N HIS A 377 6.10 1.41 -12.63
CA HIS A 377 5.96 1.14 -11.18
C HIS A 377 4.59 0.61 -10.75
N MET A 378 3.52 0.76 -11.56
CA MET A 378 2.20 0.27 -11.18
C MET A 378 2.14 -1.25 -11.13
N MET A 379 2.72 -1.94 -12.11
CA MET A 379 2.52 -3.38 -12.30
C MET A 379 3.79 -4.12 -12.77
N MET A 380 4.89 -3.42 -13.07
CA MET A 380 6.14 -4.01 -13.59
C MET A 380 6.74 -5.06 -12.66
N LEU A 381 6.66 -4.89 -11.34
CA LEU A 381 7.19 -5.88 -10.40
C LEU A 381 6.29 -7.11 -10.24
N THR A 382 5.11 -7.11 -10.86
CA THR A 382 4.19 -8.23 -10.73
C THR A 382 4.76 -9.50 -11.32
N ARG A 383 4.91 -10.54 -10.48
CA ARG A 383 5.55 -11.79 -10.88
C ARG A 383 4.58 -12.73 -11.60
N ALA A 384 3.36 -12.86 -11.09
CA ALA A 384 2.31 -13.69 -11.65
C ALA A 384 1.08 -12.86 -12.02
N LEU A 385 0.60 -13.02 -13.25
CA LEU A 385 -0.67 -12.47 -13.71
C LEU A 385 -1.65 -13.60 -14.00
N LEU A 386 -2.80 -13.59 -13.35
CA LEU A 386 -3.92 -14.48 -13.64
C LEU A 386 -5.03 -13.67 -14.30
N ILE A 387 -5.32 -13.94 -15.56
CA ILE A 387 -6.37 -13.24 -16.32
C ILE A 387 -7.62 -14.13 -16.40
N VAL A 388 -8.75 -13.60 -15.96
CA VAL A 388 -10.06 -14.30 -15.95
C VAL A 388 -11.12 -13.48 -16.70
N ASP A 389 -12.28 -14.07 -16.95
CA ASP A 389 -13.40 -13.36 -17.59
C ASP A 389 -14.06 -12.33 -16.67
N ALA A 390 -14.78 -11.39 -17.29
CA ALA A 390 -15.47 -10.27 -16.64
C ALA A 390 -16.50 -10.67 -15.56
N ASP A 391 -17.04 -11.88 -15.63
CA ASP A 391 -18.05 -12.41 -14.71
C ASP A 391 -17.46 -13.18 -13.52
N VAL A 392 -16.13 -13.32 -13.47
CA VAL A 392 -15.42 -13.91 -12.33
C VAL A 392 -15.10 -12.81 -11.32
N ASP A 393 -15.60 -12.97 -10.09
CA ASP A 393 -15.25 -12.06 -8.99
C ASP A 393 -13.81 -12.30 -8.54
N VAL A 394 -12.92 -11.39 -8.95
CA VAL A 394 -11.50 -11.45 -8.62
C VAL A 394 -11.23 -11.21 -7.14
N GLN A 395 -12.14 -10.56 -6.40
CA GLN A 395 -11.97 -10.32 -4.96
C GLN A 395 -12.18 -11.59 -4.15
N ASN A 396 -12.94 -12.54 -4.68
CA ASN A 396 -13.05 -13.88 -4.14
C ASN A 396 -11.92 -14.77 -4.70
N VAL A 397 -10.77 -14.76 -4.02
CA VAL A 397 -9.58 -15.54 -4.42
C VAL A 397 -9.89 -17.03 -4.57
N ARG A 398 -10.78 -17.59 -3.74
CA ARG A 398 -11.20 -19.00 -3.82
C ARG A 398 -11.95 -19.29 -5.11
N GLN A 399 -12.90 -18.41 -5.47
CA GLN A 399 -13.64 -18.52 -6.73
C GLN A 399 -12.71 -18.37 -7.94
N ALA A 400 -11.82 -17.37 -7.92
CA ALA A 400 -10.86 -17.15 -8.99
C ALA A 400 -9.90 -18.35 -9.15
N ALA A 401 -9.43 -18.94 -8.06
CA ALA A 401 -8.59 -20.13 -8.09
C ALA A 401 -9.34 -21.35 -8.64
N TRP A 402 -10.58 -21.59 -8.20
CA TRP A 402 -11.43 -22.66 -8.74
C TRP A 402 -11.64 -22.48 -10.24
N PHE A 403 -12.02 -21.27 -10.67
CA PHE A 403 -12.23 -20.97 -12.08
C PHE A 403 -10.96 -21.18 -12.89
N ALA A 404 -9.82 -20.67 -12.43
CA ALA A 404 -8.56 -20.79 -13.15
C ALA A 404 -8.11 -22.23 -13.32
N LEU A 405 -8.12 -23.03 -12.25
CA LEU A 405 -7.63 -24.41 -12.29
C LEU A 405 -8.50 -25.37 -13.11
N ASN A 406 -9.75 -24.99 -13.42
CA ASN A 406 -10.62 -25.77 -14.30
C ASN A 406 -10.53 -25.36 -15.78
N ASN A 407 -9.95 -24.20 -16.09
CA ASN A 407 -10.05 -23.56 -17.41
C ASN A 407 -8.69 -23.31 -18.09
N VAL A 408 -7.59 -23.78 -17.50
CA VAL A 408 -6.22 -23.59 -18.01
C VAL A 408 -5.66 -24.89 -18.59
N ASP A 409 -5.21 -24.82 -19.85
CA ASP A 409 -4.27 -25.78 -20.43
C ASP A 409 -2.85 -25.21 -20.35
N ALA A 410 -1.97 -25.85 -19.58
CA ALA A 410 -0.64 -25.33 -19.32
C ALA A 410 0.21 -25.09 -20.58
N SER A 411 0.02 -25.87 -21.65
CA SER A 411 0.80 -25.73 -22.88
C SER A 411 0.35 -24.55 -23.75
N ARG A 412 -0.93 -24.19 -23.65
CA ARG A 412 -1.57 -23.15 -24.47
C ARG A 412 -1.69 -21.82 -23.73
N ASP A 413 -2.00 -21.87 -22.45
CA ASP A 413 -2.52 -20.73 -21.69
C ASP A 413 -1.51 -20.11 -20.73
N VAL A 414 -0.32 -20.71 -20.60
CA VAL A 414 0.76 -20.20 -19.74
C VAL A 414 1.83 -19.54 -20.60
N MET A 415 2.15 -18.29 -20.26
CA MET A 415 3.23 -17.52 -20.86
C MET A 415 4.30 -17.26 -19.80
N ILE A 416 5.55 -17.57 -20.12
CA ILE A 416 6.71 -17.24 -19.28
C ILE A 416 7.58 -16.25 -20.04
N VAL A 417 7.88 -15.10 -19.42
CA VAL A 417 8.72 -14.05 -20.03
C VAL A 417 9.83 -13.64 -19.07
N PRO A 418 11.04 -13.33 -19.57
CA PRO A 418 12.05 -12.69 -18.74
C PRO A 418 11.64 -11.25 -18.42
N GLY A 419 12.02 -10.74 -17.26
CA GLY A 419 11.74 -9.36 -16.89
C GLY A 419 12.29 -8.94 -15.53
N PRO A 420 12.18 -7.65 -15.19
CA PRO A 420 12.58 -7.15 -13.88
C PRO A 420 11.69 -7.74 -12.79
N VAL A 421 12.28 -8.06 -11.65
CA VAL A 421 11.60 -8.53 -10.43
C VAL A 421 12.05 -7.69 -9.25
N ASP A 422 11.38 -7.83 -8.10
CA ASP A 422 11.74 -7.06 -6.91
C ASP A 422 13.21 -7.35 -6.50
N ASP A 423 13.90 -6.32 -6.02
CA ASP A 423 15.26 -6.44 -5.48
C ASP A 423 15.32 -7.46 -4.31
N LEU A 424 14.19 -7.65 -3.63
CA LEU A 424 14.00 -8.50 -2.46
C LEU A 424 13.44 -9.90 -2.81
N ASP A 425 13.25 -10.21 -4.09
CA ASP A 425 12.73 -11.51 -4.53
C ASP A 425 13.79 -12.62 -4.40
N HIS A 426 13.76 -13.30 -3.24
CA HIS A 426 14.62 -14.45 -2.93
C HIS A 426 14.42 -15.68 -3.84
N SER A 427 13.34 -15.72 -4.62
CA SER A 427 13.00 -16.84 -5.51
C SER A 427 13.35 -16.57 -6.97
N SER A 428 13.90 -15.39 -7.27
CA SER A 428 14.38 -15.01 -8.60
C SER A 428 15.68 -15.75 -8.95
N SER A 429 16.05 -15.76 -10.24
CA SER A 429 17.32 -16.37 -10.71
C SER A 429 18.53 -15.79 -9.97
N TYR A 430 19.68 -16.47 -10.03
CA TYR A 430 20.96 -16.06 -9.40
C TYR A 430 21.42 -14.62 -9.66
N THR A 431 20.76 -13.89 -10.56
CA THR A 431 20.98 -12.47 -10.86
C THR A 431 19.95 -11.61 -10.12
N PRO A 432 20.36 -10.76 -9.15
CA PRO A 432 19.45 -9.86 -8.44
C PRO A 432 18.62 -8.99 -9.40
N ALA A 433 17.34 -8.76 -9.06
CA ALA A 433 16.39 -7.92 -9.79
C ALA A 433 16.04 -8.37 -11.23
N LEU A 434 16.53 -9.53 -11.67
CA LEU A 434 16.20 -10.12 -12.97
C LEU A 434 15.66 -11.53 -12.77
N GLY A 435 14.48 -11.79 -13.33
CA GLY A 435 13.83 -13.08 -13.21
C GLY A 435 12.92 -13.39 -14.38
N HIS A 436 12.01 -14.33 -14.14
CA HIS A 436 10.95 -14.68 -15.07
C HIS A 436 9.60 -14.37 -14.43
N LYS A 437 8.66 -13.98 -15.27
CA LYS A 437 7.27 -13.69 -14.92
C LYS A 437 6.38 -14.73 -15.57
N ILE A 438 5.28 -15.05 -14.91
CA ILE A 438 4.30 -16.03 -15.39
C ILE A 438 2.95 -15.34 -15.61
N GLY A 439 2.39 -15.52 -16.80
CA GLY A 439 1.06 -15.10 -17.16
C GLY A 439 0.20 -16.33 -17.40
N ILE A 440 -0.99 -16.35 -16.83
CA ILE A 440 -1.94 -17.46 -16.93
C ILE A 440 -3.25 -16.91 -17.51
N ASP A 441 -3.58 -17.35 -18.72
CA ASP A 441 -4.86 -17.04 -19.35
C ASP A 441 -5.91 -18.07 -18.93
N ALA A 442 -6.65 -17.77 -17.87
CA ALA A 442 -7.77 -18.59 -17.41
C ALA A 442 -9.11 -18.25 -18.09
N THR A 443 -9.13 -17.35 -19.07
CA THR A 443 -10.39 -16.96 -19.74
C THR A 443 -11.02 -18.11 -20.51
N ARG A 444 -12.33 -18.08 -20.71
CA ARG A 444 -13.05 -19.05 -21.55
C ARG A 444 -12.49 -19.04 -22.98
N LYS A 445 -12.29 -20.21 -23.55
CA LYS A 445 -11.63 -20.37 -24.85
C LYS A 445 -12.63 -20.62 -25.97
N GLY A 446 -12.39 -19.98 -27.13
CA GLY A 446 -13.19 -20.16 -28.34
C GLY A 446 -12.54 -21.08 -29.37
N ALA A 447 -13.28 -21.37 -30.45
CA ALA A 447 -12.79 -22.15 -31.58
C ALA A 447 -11.53 -21.54 -32.21
N ASP A 448 -11.46 -20.22 -32.27
CA ASP A 448 -10.32 -19.47 -32.82
C ASP A 448 -9.04 -19.57 -31.94
N GLU A 449 -9.15 -20.12 -30.72
CA GLU A 449 -8.02 -20.41 -29.82
C GLU A 449 -7.69 -21.92 -29.79
N GLY A 450 -8.23 -22.68 -30.75
CA GLY A 450 -8.04 -24.13 -30.83
C GLY A 450 -8.91 -24.93 -29.86
N TYR A 451 -9.88 -24.30 -29.17
CA TYR A 451 -10.84 -24.99 -28.32
C TYR A 451 -12.06 -25.42 -29.14
N ALA A 452 -12.04 -26.66 -29.64
CA ALA A 452 -13.10 -27.21 -30.50
C ALA A 452 -14.26 -27.88 -29.72
N ARG A 453 -14.21 -27.91 -28.39
CA ARG A 453 -15.26 -28.50 -27.55
C ARG A 453 -16.33 -27.45 -27.25
N GLU A 454 -17.53 -27.91 -26.91
CA GLU A 454 -18.53 -27.03 -26.29
C GLU A 454 -18.04 -26.63 -24.90
N TRP A 455 -18.12 -25.34 -24.58
CA TRP A 455 -17.76 -24.83 -23.26
C TRP A 455 -18.87 -25.19 -22.26
N PRO A 456 -18.58 -25.91 -21.17
CA PRO A 456 -19.62 -26.32 -20.22
C PRO A 456 -20.18 -25.10 -19.45
N PRO A 457 -21.49 -25.07 -19.16
CA PRO A 457 -22.05 -24.06 -18.27
C PRO A 457 -21.64 -24.31 -16.81
N ASP A 458 -21.60 -23.25 -16.01
CA ASP A 458 -21.37 -23.36 -14.56
C ASP A 458 -22.57 -24.01 -13.87
N ILE A 459 -22.29 -24.78 -12.81
CA ILE A 459 -23.34 -25.47 -12.03
C ILE A 459 -24.01 -24.43 -11.12
N VAL A 460 -25.24 -24.04 -11.46
CA VAL A 460 -26.08 -23.17 -10.65
C VAL A 460 -27.45 -23.82 -10.43
N MET A 461 -27.97 -23.70 -9.21
CA MET A 461 -29.34 -24.11 -8.92
C MET A 461 -30.32 -23.08 -9.48
N ASP A 462 -31.50 -23.51 -9.94
CA ASP A 462 -32.54 -22.60 -10.40
C ASP A 462 -33.14 -21.79 -9.24
N GLU A 463 -33.53 -20.54 -9.55
CA GLU A 463 -34.01 -19.58 -8.55
C GLU A 463 -35.33 -20.01 -7.88
N ASP A 464 -36.21 -20.72 -8.60
CA ASP A 464 -37.47 -21.21 -8.05
C ASP A 464 -37.23 -22.28 -6.99
N THR A 465 -36.29 -23.20 -7.23
CA THR A 465 -35.84 -24.20 -6.26
C THR A 465 -35.17 -23.53 -5.06
N LYS A 466 -34.26 -22.57 -5.26
CA LYS A 466 -33.65 -21.82 -4.14
C LYS A 466 -34.71 -21.16 -3.27
N ALA A 467 -35.60 -20.39 -3.86
CA ALA A 467 -36.66 -19.69 -3.14
C ALA A 467 -37.63 -20.67 -2.44
N MET A 468 -37.89 -21.83 -3.04
CA MET A 468 -38.69 -22.89 -2.41
C MET A 468 -37.99 -23.51 -1.21
N VAL A 469 -36.69 -23.80 -1.31
CA VAL A 469 -35.86 -24.29 -0.21
C VAL A 469 -35.79 -23.26 0.92
N ASP A 470 -35.59 -21.98 0.61
CA ASP A 470 -35.56 -20.90 1.59
C ASP A 470 -36.87 -20.80 2.39
N ARG A 471 -38.02 -20.87 1.71
CA ARG A 471 -39.34 -20.85 2.36
C ARG A 471 -39.54 -22.04 3.31
N ARG A 472 -38.97 -23.19 2.98
CA ARG A 472 -39.11 -24.45 3.73
C ARG A 472 -37.95 -24.71 4.68
N TRP A 473 -36.97 -23.81 4.78
CA TRP A 473 -35.71 -24.07 5.49
C TRP A 473 -35.93 -24.51 6.94
N ARG A 474 -36.88 -23.87 7.62
CA ARG A 474 -37.31 -24.21 8.99
C ARG A 474 -37.95 -25.60 9.11
N GLU A 475 -38.67 -26.06 8.07
CA GLU A 475 -39.29 -27.39 8.06
C GLU A 475 -38.25 -28.50 8.10
N TYR A 476 -37.04 -28.25 7.58
CA TYR A 476 -35.97 -29.25 7.53
C TYR A 476 -35.30 -29.48 8.90
N GLY A 477 -35.52 -28.62 9.90
CA GLY A 477 -34.96 -28.78 11.24
C GLY A 477 -33.42 -28.65 11.30
N LEU A 478 -32.80 -28.05 10.29
CA LEU A 478 -31.34 -27.97 10.15
C LEU A 478 -30.72 -26.72 10.79
N GLU A 479 -31.52 -25.70 11.13
CA GLU A 479 -31.03 -24.39 11.60
C GLU A 479 -30.09 -24.53 12.81
N GLY A 480 -30.55 -25.18 13.89
CA GLY A 480 -29.72 -25.36 15.10
C GLY A 480 -28.52 -26.30 14.94
N MET A 481 -28.52 -27.16 13.91
CA MET A 481 -27.38 -28.03 13.61
C MET A 481 -26.31 -27.30 12.77
N LEU A 482 -26.73 -26.34 11.95
CA LEU A 482 -25.88 -25.54 11.09
C LEU A 482 -25.46 -24.20 11.71
N GLU A 483 -25.92 -23.84 12.91
CA GLU A 483 -25.50 -22.64 13.66
C GLU A 483 -23.98 -22.55 13.86
N ARG A 484 -23.28 -23.70 13.92
CA ARG A 484 -21.81 -23.75 13.99
C ARG A 484 -21.14 -23.87 12.63
N GLY A 485 -21.91 -24.12 11.58
CA GLY A 485 -21.46 -24.20 10.21
C GLY A 485 -21.45 -22.81 9.58
N VAL A 486 -20.27 -22.34 9.21
CA VAL A 486 -20.16 -21.15 8.36
C VAL A 486 -20.32 -21.64 6.92
N ALA A 487 -21.47 -21.36 6.30
CA ALA A 487 -21.62 -21.60 4.86
C ALA A 487 -20.53 -20.80 4.13
N ASP A 488 -19.74 -21.47 3.30
CA ASP A 488 -18.71 -20.79 2.51
C ASP A 488 -19.40 -19.84 1.53
N GLU A 489 -19.06 -18.55 1.60
CA GLU A 489 -19.65 -17.52 0.74
C GLU A 489 -19.44 -17.81 -0.75
N TRP A 490 -18.38 -18.55 -1.12
CA TRP A 490 -18.12 -18.99 -2.48
C TRP A 490 -19.10 -20.05 -2.99
N SER A 491 -19.65 -20.89 -2.10
CA SER A 491 -20.46 -22.06 -2.50
C SER A 491 -21.83 -21.70 -3.11
N GLY A 492 -22.24 -20.43 -3.03
CA GLY A 492 -23.57 -19.98 -3.47
C GLY A 492 -24.72 -20.44 -2.58
N GLN A 493 -24.43 -20.99 -1.39
CA GLN A 493 -25.40 -21.60 -0.47
C GLN A 493 -25.61 -20.77 0.82
N ARG A 494 -25.58 -19.43 0.74
CA ARG A 494 -25.78 -18.59 1.94
C ARG A 494 -27.15 -18.89 2.57
N PRO A 495 -27.23 -19.15 3.89
CA PRO A 495 -28.52 -19.17 4.57
C PRO A 495 -29.17 -17.78 4.51
N PRO A 496 -30.51 -17.69 4.45
CA PRO A 496 -31.20 -16.41 4.48
C PRO A 496 -30.82 -15.64 5.75
N ARG A 497 -30.39 -14.38 5.59
CA ARG A 497 -30.26 -13.46 6.73
C ARG A 497 -31.68 -13.14 7.18
N TYR A 498 -32.07 -13.69 8.34
CA TYR A 498 -33.34 -13.37 8.99
C TYR A 498 -33.37 -11.97 9.58
#